data_AF-A0A3D9ZL26-F1
#
_entry.id   AF-A0A3D9ZL26-F1
#
_cell.length_a   1.000
_cell.length_b   1.000
_cell.length_c   1.000
_cell.angle_alpha   90.00
_cell.angle_beta   90.00
_cell.angle_gamma   90.00
#
_symmetry.space_group_name_H-M   'P 1'
#
loop_
_entity.id
_entity.type
_entity.pdbx_description
1 polymer ?
#
loop_
_entity_poly.entity_id
_entity_poly.type
_entity_poly.pdbx_seq_one_letter_code
_entity_poly.pdbx_strand_id
1 'polypeptide(L)'
;MGQSQPEVAADAPGGSVAVLPVLAFLSLIGGQLPSFSTRANLYTICLGGSMLWLGLAGRPRRPLPARLGPGTAWWLVPVAIFGVFEGSTFLLGSMAEYPTFSKLADPLLEDELLRSAGYFAWLAGFWALVRR
;
A
#
# COMPACT_ATOMS: atom_id res chain seq x y z
N MET A 1 -36.98 29.48 26.87
CA MET A 1 -36.66 28.24 27.61
C MET A 1 -36.64 27.12 26.59
N GLY A 2 -35.53 26.75 25.95
CA GLY A 2 -34.17 26.66 26.46
C GLY A 2 -33.87 25.21 26.86
N GLN A 3 -33.97 24.28 25.91
CA GLN A 3 -33.36 22.96 26.06
C GLN A 3 -32.44 22.72 24.86
N SER A 4 -31.27 23.35 24.94
CA SER A 4 -30.06 22.91 24.26
C SER A 4 -29.67 21.55 24.86
N GLN A 5 -29.96 20.49 24.11
CA GLN A 5 -29.47 19.15 24.43
C GLN A 5 -27.94 19.19 24.43
N PRO A 6 -27.26 18.78 25.51
CA PRO A 6 -25.81 18.79 25.54
C PRO A 6 -25.28 17.69 24.61
N GLU A 7 -24.60 18.16 23.58
CA GLU A 7 -23.61 17.46 22.77
C GLU A 7 -22.55 16.85 23.69
N VAL A 8 -22.74 15.60 24.13
CA VAL A 8 -21.74 14.86 24.92
C VAL A 8 -21.74 13.37 24.54
N ALA A 9 -20.52 12.89 24.28
CA ALA A 9 -20.03 11.52 24.19
C ALA A 9 -20.22 10.81 22.84
N ALA A 10 -19.18 10.45 22.08
CA ALA A 10 -17.75 10.57 22.30
C ALA A 10 -17.06 10.48 20.93
N ASP A 11 -16.19 11.44 20.62
CA ASP A 11 -15.11 11.21 19.68
C ASP A 11 -14.22 10.14 20.34
N ALA A 12 -14.44 8.87 20.04
CA ALA A 12 -13.65 7.80 20.60
C ALA A 12 -12.25 7.88 19.97
N PRO A 13 -11.17 8.14 20.75
CA PRO A 13 -9.81 8.10 20.22
C PRO A 13 -9.37 6.68 19.83
N GLY A 14 -10.21 5.66 20.03
CA GLY A 14 -9.85 4.25 19.99
C GLY A 14 -9.66 3.64 18.59
N GLY A 15 -10.22 4.25 17.54
CA GLY A 15 -10.21 3.65 16.20
C GLY A 15 -8.83 3.65 15.52
N SER A 16 -7.98 4.65 15.78
CA SER A 16 -6.65 4.74 15.14
C SER A 16 -5.55 4.00 15.89
N VAL A 17 -5.64 3.87 17.21
CA VAL A 17 -4.61 3.21 18.03
C VAL A 17 -4.69 1.69 17.89
N ALA A 18 -5.90 1.13 17.79
CA ALA A 18 -6.10 -0.32 17.63
C ALA A 18 -5.69 -0.84 16.24
N VAL A 19 -5.63 0.02 15.22
CA VAL A 19 -5.28 -0.38 13.85
C VAL A 19 -3.78 -0.60 13.70
N LEU A 20 -2.92 0.17 14.38
CA LEU A 20 -1.47 0.03 14.29
C LEU A 20 -0.96 -1.39 14.63
N PRO A 21 -1.39 -2.02 15.74
CA PRO A 21 -1.06 -3.41 16.04
C PRO A 21 -1.52 -4.39 14.96
N VAL A 22 -2.71 -4.19 14.37
CA VAL A 22 -3.23 -5.05 13.30
C VAL A 22 -2.37 -4.91 12.04
N LEU A 23 -2.02 -3.68 11.65
CA LEU A 23 -1.13 -3.45 10.52
C LEU A 23 0.26 -4.06 10.77
N ALA A 24 0.81 -3.90 11.96
CA ALA A 24 2.08 -4.51 12.35
C ALA A 24 2.02 -6.04 12.26
N PHE A 25 0.96 -6.66 12.80
CA PHE A 25 0.78 -8.10 12.74
C PHE A 25 0.68 -8.64 11.31
N LEU A 26 -0.17 -8.02 10.48
CA LEU A 26 -0.28 -8.38 9.06
C LEU A 26 1.04 -8.15 8.30
N SER A 27 1.79 -7.13 8.70
CA SER A 27 3.08 -6.84 8.09
C SER A 27 4.13 -7.89 8.41
N LEU A 28 4.18 -8.33 9.67
CA LEU A 28 5.06 -9.41 10.10
C LEU A 28 4.76 -10.71 9.35
N ILE A 29 3.47 -11.06 9.19
CA ILE A 29 3.08 -12.22 8.38
C ILE A 29 3.62 -12.10 6.95
N GLY A 30 3.44 -10.94 6.31
CA GLY A 30 3.92 -10.69 4.95
C GLY A 30 5.44 -10.79 4.84
N GLY A 31 6.18 -10.25 5.82
CA GLY A 31 7.64 -10.26 5.82
C GLY A 31 8.27 -11.64 6.01
N GLN A 32 7.54 -12.59 6.59
CA GLN A 32 7.99 -13.98 6.74
C GLN A 32 7.81 -14.81 5.46
N LEU A 33 7.08 -14.31 4.46
CA LEU A 33 6.87 -15.02 3.20
C LEU A 33 8.04 -14.76 2.23
N PRO A 34 8.67 -15.80 1.65
CA PRO A 34 9.78 -15.62 0.72
C PRO A 34 9.41 -14.71 -0.45
N SER A 35 10.32 -13.80 -0.78
CA SER A 35 10.16 -12.84 -1.87
C SER A 35 9.88 -13.52 -3.20
N PHE A 36 8.98 -12.94 -3.98
CA PHE A 36 8.51 -13.46 -5.27
C PHE A 36 7.95 -14.90 -5.25
N SER A 37 7.65 -15.46 -4.07
CA SER A 37 6.99 -16.78 -3.97
C SER A 37 5.49 -16.70 -4.28
N THR A 38 4.90 -17.83 -4.68
CA THR A 38 3.44 -17.94 -4.87
C THR A 38 2.66 -17.51 -3.63
N ARG A 39 3.14 -17.86 -2.43
CA ARG A 39 2.48 -17.52 -1.17
C ARG A 39 2.50 -16.00 -0.92
N ALA A 40 3.65 -15.36 -1.13
CA ALA A 40 3.77 -13.90 -1.02
C ALA A 40 2.86 -13.18 -2.03
N ASN A 41 2.80 -13.65 -3.27
CA ASN A 41 1.93 -13.08 -4.29
C ASN A 41 0.45 -13.21 -3.92
N LEU A 42 0.01 -14.40 -3.50
CA LEU A 42 -1.37 -14.61 -3.04
C LEU A 42 -1.71 -13.74 -1.83
N TYR A 43 -0.80 -13.64 -0.86
CA TYR A 43 -0.96 -12.79 0.30
C TYR A 43 -1.14 -11.32 -0.09
N THR A 44 -0.28 -10.80 -0.95
CA THR A 44 -0.34 -9.42 -1.46
C THR A 44 -1.63 -9.16 -2.24
N ILE A 45 -2.06 -10.09 -3.09
CA ILE A 45 -3.32 -9.95 -3.85
C ILE A 45 -4.52 -9.93 -2.91
N CYS A 46 -4.59 -10.85 -1.94
CA CYS A 46 -5.68 -10.89 -0.96
C CYS A 46 -5.72 -9.61 -0.11
N LEU A 47 -4.56 -9.17 0.38
CA LEU A 47 -4.45 -7.99 1.24
C LEU A 47 -4.76 -6.71 0.45
N GLY A 48 -4.14 -6.52 -0.70
CA GLY A 48 -4.38 -5.38 -1.59
C GLY A 48 -5.80 -5.35 -2.15
N GLY A 49 -6.36 -6.51 -2.51
CA GLY A 49 -7.76 -6.64 -2.92
C GLY A 49 -8.73 -6.24 -1.80
N SER A 50 -8.43 -6.63 -0.56
CA SER A 50 -9.22 -6.21 0.62
C SER A 50 -9.12 -4.69 0.84
N MET A 51 -7.93 -4.10 0.70
CA MET A 51 -7.74 -2.65 0.78
C MET A 51 -8.52 -1.90 -0.30
N LEU A 52 -8.44 -2.38 -1.55
CA LEU A 52 -9.20 -1.83 -2.67
C LEU A 52 -10.70 -1.90 -2.42
N TRP A 53 -11.19 -3.07 -1.99
CA TRP A 53 -12.59 -3.26 -1.65
C TRP A 53 -13.05 -2.29 -0.55
N LEU A 54 -12.28 -2.16 0.54
CA LEU A 54 -12.58 -1.21 1.62
C LEU A 54 -12.58 0.25 1.13
N GLY A 55 -11.64 0.61 0.25
CA GLY A 55 -11.59 1.94 -0.34
C GLY A 55 -12.79 2.26 -1.24
N LEU A 56 -13.28 1.28 -1.99
CA LEU A 56 -14.43 1.43 -2.89
C LEU A 56 -15.78 1.32 -2.17
N ALA A 57 -15.88 0.49 -1.13
CA ALA A 57 -17.09 0.33 -0.33
C ALA A 57 -17.35 1.53 0.60
N GLY A 58 -16.32 2.32 0.88
CA GLY A 58 -16.45 3.56 1.64
C GLY A 58 -17.22 4.64 0.88
N ARG A 59 -18.08 5.38 1.58
CA ARG A 59 -18.75 6.54 1.00
C ARG A 59 -17.70 7.65 0.73
N PRO A 60 -17.57 8.18 -0.49
CA PRO A 60 -16.59 9.22 -0.78
C PRO A 60 -16.90 10.46 0.05
N ARG A 61 -15.96 10.87 0.92
CA ARG A 61 -16.09 12.06 1.78
C ARG A 61 -15.88 13.37 1.00
N ARG A 62 -15.29 13.30 -0.19
CA ARG A 62 -15.04 14.43 -1.07
C ARG A 62 -15.48 14.10 -2.50
N PRO A 63 -16.03 15.07 -3.26
CA PRO A 63 -16.28 14.88 -4.68
C PRO A 63 -14.96 14.52 -5.39
N LEU A 64 -15.01 13.46 -6.19
CA LEU A 64 -13.86 13.06 -7.00
C LEU A 64 -13.58 14.15 -8.05
N PRO A 65 -12.31 14.46 -8.34
CA PRO A 65 -11.97 15.36 -9.43
C PRO A 65 -12.54 14.81 -10.74
N ALA A 66 -13.26 15.66 -11.50
CA ALA A 66 -13.78 15.28 -12.81
C ALA A 66 -12.67 15.01 -13.86
N ARG A 67 -11.45 15.51 -13.59
CA ARG A 67 -10.27 15.32 -14.42
C ARG A 67 -9.05 15.09 -13.53
N LEU A 68 -8.13 14.25 -14.01
CA LEU A 68 -6.82 14.07 -13.39
C LEU A 68 -6.02 15.38 -13.54
N GLY A 69 -5.44 15.83 -12.43
CA GLY A 69 -4.61 17.04 -12.44
C GLY A 69 -3.25 16.80 -13.10
N PRO A 70 -2.53 17.87 -13.47
CA PRO A 70 -1.18 17.75 -14.03
C PRO A 70 -0.20 17.01 -13.11
N GLY A 71 -0.41 17.07 -11.78
CA GLY A 71 0.37 16.30 -10.81
C GLY A 71 0.28 14.78 -10.98
N THR A 72 -0.76 14.26 -11.64
CA THR A 72 -0.87 12.83 -11.94
C THR A 72 0.21 12.38 -12.92
N ALA A 73 0.58 13.22 -13.89
CA ALA A 73 1.65 12.90 -14.83
C ALA A 73 3.01 12.73 -14.13
N TRP A 74 3.26 13.48 -13.05
CA TRP A 74 4.47 13.35 -12.23
C TRP A 74 4.63 11.96 -11.60
N TRP A 75 3.53 11.24 -11.40
CA TRP A 75 3.55 9.87 -10.90
C TRP A 75 3.50 8.84 -12.03
N LEU A 76 2.65 9.06 -13.04
CA LEU A 76 2.48 8.12 -14.14
C LEU A 76 3.73 7.99 -15.02
N VAL A 77 4.46 9.09 -15.26
CA VAL A 77 5.65 9.06 -16.13
C VAL A 77 6.75 8.19 -15.52
N PRO A 78 7.18 8.39 -14.26
CA PRO A 78 8.14 7.47 -13.63
C PRO A 78 7.65 6.03 -13.62
N VAL A 79 6.40 5.77 -13.23
CA VAL A 79 5.83 4.41 -13.19
C VAL A 79 5.89 3.75 -14.57
N ALA A 80 5.52 4.47 -15.63
CA ALA A 80 5.57 3.96 -16.99
C ALA A 80 7.00 3.68 -17.44
N ILE A 81 7.94 4.58 -17.16
CA ILE A 81 9.37 4.39 -17.45
C ILE A 81 9.88 3.13 -16.73
N PHE A 82 9.69 3.04 -15.41
CA PHE A 82 10.09 1.85 -14.64
C PHE A 82 9.48 0.58 -15.21
N GLY A 83 8.18 0.58 -15.55
CA GLY A 83 7.51 -0.58 -16.13
C GLY A 83 8.07 -0.99 -17.50
N VAL A 84 8.38 -0.04 -18.38
CA VAL A 84 8.98 -0.31 -19.69
C VAL A 84 10.40 -0.87 -19.55
N PHE A 85 11.22 -0.30 -18.67
CA PHE A 85 12.57 -0.81 -18.43
C PHE A 85 12.53 -2.20 -17.79
N GLU A 86 11.69 -2.41 -16.78
CA GLU A 86 11.52 -3.70 -16.12
C GLU A 86 11.02 -4.78 -17.10
N GLY A 87 9.99 -4.46 -17.88
CA GLY A 87 9.42 -5.38 -18.86
C GLY A 87 10.38 -5.72 -19.99
N SER A 88 11.10 -4.73 -20.52
CA SER A 88 12.07 -4.96 -21.60
C SER A 88 13.28 -5.77 -21.12
N THR A 89 13.84 -5.47 -19.95
CA THR A 89 14.95 -6.23 -19.36
C THR A 89 14.55 -7.65 -18.98
N PHE A 90 13.32 -7.86 -18.51
CA PHE A 90 12.78 -9.20 -18.26
C PHE A 90 12.65 -10.01 -19.57
N LEU A 91 12.04 -9.42 -20.61
CA LEU A 91 11.81 -10.10 -21.89
C LEU A 91 13.10 -10.42 -22.65
N LEU A 92 14.11 -9.56 -22.54
CA LEU A 92 15.41 -9.74 -23.20
C LEU A 92 16.34 -10.73 -22.46
N GLY A 93 15.85 -11.32 -21.37
CA GLY A 93 16.64 -12.20 -20.51
C GLY A 93 17.56 -11.36 -19.64
N SER A 94 17.10 -11.02 -18.44
CA SER A 94 17.84 -10.18 -17.50
C SER A 94 19.27 -10.70 -17.28
N MET A 95 20.24 -10.03 -17.91
CA MET A 95 21.66 -10.34 -17.81
C MET A 95 22.30 -9.61 -16.62
N ALA A 96 23.48 -10.07 -16.18
CA ALA A 96 24.19 -9.47 -15.06
C ALA A 96 24.55 -7.99 -15.30
N GLU A 97 24.77 -7.61 -16.57
CA GLU A 97 25.06 -6.22 -16.95
C GLU A 97 23.81 -5.32 -16.94
N TYR A 98 22.61 -5.91 -17.04
CA TYR A 98 21.33 -5.20 -17.11
C TYR A 98 20.27 -5.90 -16.23
N PRO A 99 20.46 -5.88 -14.89
CA PRO A 99 19.51 -6.48 -13.97
C PRO A 99 18.19 -5.71 -14.00
N THR A 100 17.09 -6.43 -13.81
CA THR A 100 15.80 -5.79 -13.55
C THR A 100 15.85 -5.07 -12.20
N PHE A 101 14.99 -4.08 -12.00
CA PHE A 101 14.83 -3.43 -10.70
C PHE A 101 14.43 -4.42 -9.62
N SER A 102 13.63 -5.45 -9.96
CA SER A 102 13.30 -6.53 -9.02
C SER A 102 14.57 -7.26 -8.54
N LYS A 103 15.52 -7.57 -9.43
CA LYS A 103 16.81 -8.17 -9.04
C LYS A 103 17.68 -7.22 -8.22
N LEU A 104 17.66 -5.93 -8.53
CA LEU A 104 18.38 -4.93 -7.72
C LEU A 104 17.79 -4.80 -6.32
N ALA A 105 16.50 -5.08 -6.16
CA ALA A 105 15.83 -5.08 -4.87
C ALA A 105 16.03 -6.37 -4.06
N ASP A 106 16.50 -7.47 -4.68
CA ASP A 106 16.67 -8.77 -4.01
C ASP A 106 17.43 -8.68 -2.67
N PRO A 107 18.58 -7.98 -2.56
CA PRO A 107 19.30 -7.89 -1.27
C PRO A 107 18.46 -7.26 -0.15
N LEU A 108 17.59 -6.31 -0.48
CA LEU A 108 16.67 -5.69 0.48
C LEU A 108 15.48 -6.60 0.78
N LEU A 109 15.06 -7.39 -0.20
CA LEU A 109 13.91 -8.30 -0.12
C LEU A 109 14.27 -9.64 0.51
N GLU A 110 15.54 -10.01 0.64
CA GLU A 110 15.98 -11.19 1.38
C GLU A 110 15.79 -10.99 2.89
N ASP A 111 15.97 -9.77 3.38
CA ASP A 111 15.80 -9.44 4.79
C ASP A 111 14.31 -9.41 5.20
N GLU A 112 13.94 -10.25 6.16
CA GLU A 112 12.57 -10.37 6.69
C GLU A 112 12.07 -9.09 7.37
N LEU A 113 12.98 -8.35 8.04
CA LEU A 113 12.65 -7.10 8.71
C LEU A 113 12.39 -6.01 7.69
N LEU A 114 13.20 -5.91 6.63
CA LEU A 114 12.97 -4.93 5.57
C LEU A 114 11.66 -5.20 4.83
N ARG A 115 11.35 -6.46 4.53
CA ARG A 115 10.04 -6.83 3.97
C ARG A 115 8.90 -6.45 4.91
N SER A 116 9.03 -6.77 6.20
CA SER A 116 8.05 -6.38 7.23
C SER A 116 7.93 -4.86 7.36
N ALA A 117 8.99 -4.09 7.16
CA ALA A 117 8.91 -2.64 7.14
C ALA A 117 8.18 -2.13 5.89
N GLY A 118 8.44 -2.74 4.73
CA GLY A 118 7.80 -2.43 3.45
C GLY A 118 6.29 -2.66 3.47
N TYR A 119 5.84 -3.84 3.92
CA TYR A 119 4.42 -4.13 4.10
C TYR A 119 3.77 -3.15 5.08
N PHE A 120 4.46 -2.76 6.15
CA PHE A 120 3.92 -1.86 7.16
C PHE A 120 3.75 -0.46 6.60
N ALA A 121 4.75 0.05 5.88
CA ALA A 121 4.70 1.33 5.20
C ALA A 121 3.55 1.39 4.18
N TRP A 122 3.36 0.32 3.40
CA TRP A 122 2.29 0.22 2.43
C TRP A 122 0.89 0.23 3.08
N LEU A 123 0.70 -0.61 4.11
CA LEU A 123 -0.53 -0.69 4.88
C LEU A 123 -0.85 0.62 5.62
N ALA A 124 0.14 1.22 6.27
CA ALA A 124 0.02 2.49 6.97
C ALA A 124 -0.28 3.64 6.00
N GLY A 125 0.32 3.63 4.81
CA GLY A 125 0.04 4.59 3.75
C GLY A 125 -1.42 4.54 3.31
N PHE A 126 -1.97 3.34 3.07
CA PHE A 126 -3.40 3.17 2.79
C PHE A 126 -4.28 3.65 3.93
N TRP A 127 -3.99 3.25 5.17
CA TRP A 127 -4.75 3.72 6.33
C TRP A 127 -4.74 5.25 6.44
N ALA A 128 -3.58 5.86 6.17
CA ALA A 128 -3.42 7.30 6.16
C ALA A 128 -4.21 8.00 5.05
N LEU A 129 -4.45 7.33 3.91
CA LEU A 129 -5.30 7.81 2.83
C LEU A 129 -6.79 7.67 3.16
N VAL A 130 -7.22 6.55 3.72
CA VAL A 130 -8.64 6.27 4.02
C VAL A 130 -9.17 7.06 5.23
N ARG A 131 -8.30 7.42 6.17
CA ARG A 131 -8.68 8.26 7.32
C ARG A 131 -8.86 9.74 6.99
N ARG A 132 -8.36 10.20 5.82
CA ARG A 132 -8.55 11.58 5.35
C ARG A 132 -9.96 11.78 4.79
#